data_AF-A0AAV5HGA4-F1
#
_entry.id   AF-A0AAV5HGA4-F1
#
_cell.length_a   1.000
_cell.length_b   1.000
_cell.length_c   1.000
_cell.angle_alpha   90.00
_cell.angle_beta   90.00
_cell.angle_gamma   90.00
#
_symmetry.space_group_name_H-M   'P 1'
#
loop_
_entity.id
_entity.type
_entity.pdbx_description
1 polymer ?
#
loop_
_entity_poly.entity_id
_entity_poly.type
_entity_poly.pdbx_seq_one_letter_code
_entity_poly.pdbx_strand_id
1 'polypeptide(L)'
;MNSSSSSTNPGNVSSNDINTLLCTRMKERRTMLDLTLKQIAESLKISEATAQRYECGEIKNIPYEKLVMLAEVLHCTPSYLLGWECLKDLPPEAERVLDYYYRLNPEGKREAEKQLDNLTLIPKYTRTDT
;
A
#
# COMPACT_ATOMS: atom_id res chain seq x y z
N MET A 1 44.54 -0.88 -6.70
CA MET A 1 43.51 -0.13 -7.45
C MET A 1 42.20 -0.32 -6.69
N ASN A 2 41.79 0.73 -5.98
CA ASN A 2 40.61 0.72 -5.12
C ASN A 2 39.43 1.16 -5.98
N SER A 3 38.50 0.25 -6.27
CA SER A 3 37.27 0.56 -7.02
C SER A 3 36.10 0.43 -6.06
N SER A 4 35.73 1.59 -5.54
CA SER A 4 34.56 1.86 -4.71
C SER A 4 33.30 1.22 -5.30
N SER A 5 32.83 0.17 -4.64
CA SER A 5 31.47 -0.34 -4.82
C SER A 5 30.56 0.43 -3.85
N SER A 6 30.07 1.57 -4.31
CA SER A 6 29.11 2.39 -3.58
C SER A 6 27.77 1.66 -3.52
N SER A 7 27.60 0.79 -2.52
CA SER A 7 26.31 0.21 -2.15
C SER A 7 25.46 1.33 -1.52
N THR A 8 24.66 2.04 -2.32
CA THR A 8 23.68 2.98 -1.80
C THR A 8 22.52 2.20 -1.19
N ASN A 9 22.55 2.07 0.14
CA ASN A 9 21.50 1.48 0.95
C ASN A 9 20.20 2.31 0.81
N PRO A 10 19.03 1.73 0.45
CA PRO A 10 17.80 2.48 0.20
C PRO A 10 17.09 3.00 1.47
N GLY A 11 17.66 2.77 2.66
CA GLY A 11 17.01 3.00 3.95
C GLY A 11 16.98 4.43 4.50
N ASN A 12 17.04 5.50 3.68
CA ASN A 12 17.05 6.88 4.20
C ASN A 12 15.86 7.71 3.72
N VAL A 13 14.64 7.23 4.01
CA VAL A 13 13.45 8.10 4.03
C VAL A 13 13.43 8.80 5.39
N SER A 14 13.42 10.13 5.41
CA SER A 14 13.40 10.91 6.65
C SER A 14 12.19 10.52 7.51
N SER A 15 12.38 10.34 8.82
CA SER A 15 11.30 9.96 9.75
C SER A 15 10.10 10.92 9.75
N ASN A 16 10.29 12.17 9.29
CA ASN A 16 9.20 13.12 9.08
C ASN A 16 8.37 12.82 7.82
N ASP A 17 8.99 12.26 6.77
CA ASP A 17 8.32 11.91 5.51
C ASP A 17 7.45 10.67 5.68
N ILE A 18 7.91 9.69 6.49
CA ILE A 18 7.17 8.45 6.81
C ILE A 18 5.85 8.76 7.51
N ASN A 19 5.87 9.61 8.54
CA ASN A 19 4.66 9.97 9.29
C ASN A 19 3.65 10.72 8.43
N THR A 20 4.13 11.66 7.62
CA THR A 20 3.30 12.44 6.69
C THR A 20 2.62 11.52 5.68
N LEU A 21 3.35 10.52 5.18
CA LEU A 21 2.84 9.55 4.24
C LEU A 21 1.81 8.60 4.85
N LEU A 22 2.05 8.14 6.09
CA LEU A 22 1.08 7.33 6.84
C LEU A 22 -0.25 8.06 7.01
N CYS A 23 -0.21 9.32 7.42
CA CYS A 23 -1.40 10.16 7.61
C CYS A 23 -2.19 10.29 6.31
N THR A 24 -1.48 10.55 5.21
CA THR A 24 -2.06 10.72 3.87
C THR A 24 -2.72 9.43 3.40
N ARG A 25 -1.99 8.30 3.44
CA ARG A 25 -2.50 6.99 3.00
C ARG A 25 -3.64 6.48 3.88
N MET A 26 -3.58 6.73 5.19
CA MET A 26 -4.65 6.40 6.13
C MET A 26 -5.95 7.12 5.73
N LYS A 27 -5.89 8.44 5.50
CA LYS A 27 -7.04 9.24 5.09
C LYS A 27 -7.62 8.77 3.76
N GLU A 28 -6.78 8.60 2.75
CA GLU A 28 -7.19 8.14 1.41
C GLU A 28 -7.91 6.80 1.47
N ARG A 29 -7.29 5.79 2.09
CA ARG A 29 -7.88 4.45 2.22
C ARG A 29 -9.19 4.48 3.00
N ARG A 30 -9.24 5.23 4.11
CA ARG A 30 -10.46 5.39 4.90
C ARG A 30 -11.61 5.96 4.04
N THR A 31 -11.34 7.01 3.27
CA THR A 31 -12.34 7.62 2.38
C THR A 31 -12.75 6.72 1.22
N MET A 32 -11.82 5.95 0.64
CA MET A 32 -12.13 4.99 -0.43
C MET A 32 -13.02 3.83 0.03
N LEU A 33 -12.94 3.47 1.30
CA LEU A 33 -13.69 2.39 1.92
C LEU A 33 -14.97 2.89 2.62
N ASP A 34 -15.30 4.19 2.51
CA ASP A 34 -16.41 4.84 3.21
C ASP A 34 -16.42 4.60 4.73
N LEU A 35 -15.22 4.52 5.33
CA LEU A 35 -15.04 4.30 6.75
C LEU A 35 -15.03 5.62 7.53
N THR A 36 -15.67 5.62 8.69
CA THR A 36 -15.61 6.72 9.66
C THR A 36 -14.43 6.53 10.61
N LEU A 37 -13.95 7.64 11.20
CA LEU A 37 -12.93 7.59 12.26
C LEU A 37 -13.38 6.76 13.46
N LYS A 38 -14.68 6.79 13.77
CA LYS A 38 -15.30 5.95 14.80
C LYS A 38 -15.12 4.45 14.51
N GLN A 39 -15.40 4.00 13.29
CA GLN A 39 -15.25 2.59 12.90
C GLN A 39 -13.78 2.13 12.96
N ILE A 40 -12.84 2.98 12.55
CA ILE A 40 -11.41 2.70 12.71
C ILE A 40 -11.07 2.59 14.21
N ALA A 41 -11.52 3.55 15.03
CA ALA A 41 -11.22 3.57 16.45
C ALA A 41 -11.75 2.32 17.18
N GLU A 42 -12.97 1.90 16.87
CA GLU A 42 -13.59 0.67 17.38
C GLU A 42 -12.75 -0.57 17.00
N SER A 43 -12.34 -0.66 15.74
CA SER A 43 -11.51 -1.77 15.25
C SER A 43 -10.14 -1.83 15.94
N LEU A 44 -9.51 -0.68 16.14
CA LEU A 44 -8.21 -0.56 16.80
C LEU A 44 -8.29 -0.61 18.33
N LYS A 45 -9.49 -0.64 18.92
CA LYS A 45 -9.73 -0.52 20.37
C LYS A 45 -9.06 0.72 20.98
N ILE A 46 -9.25 1.87 20.33
CA ILE A 46 -8.78 3.19 20.77
C ILE A 46 -9.93 4.19 20.77
N SER A 47 -9.72 5.40 21.31
CA SER A 47 -10.72 6.47 21.20
C SER A 47 -10.73 7.11 19.82
N GLU A 48 -11.89 7.63 19.40
CA GLU A 48 -12.03 8.36 18.12
C GLU A 48 -11.05 9.54 18.02
N ALA A 49 -10.87 10.28 19.11
CA ALA A 49 -9.87 11.35 19.20
C ALA A 49 -8.42 10.84 19.00
N THR A 50 -8.12 9.58 19.33
CA THR A 50 -6.79 8.99 19.07
C THR A 50 -6.66 8.59 17.60
N ALA A 51 -7.71 8.03 17.00
CA ALA A 51 -7.72 7.74 15.56
C ALA A 51 -7.59 9.03 14.72
N GLN A 52 -8.27 10.11 15.12
CA GLN A 52 -8.10 11.43 14.49
C GLN A 52 -6.65 11.91 14.58
N ARG A 53 -6.02 11.79 15.75
CA ARG A 53 -4.62 12.18 15.98
C ARG A 53 -3.62 11.33 15.19
N TYR A 54 -3.97 10.08 14.88
CA TYR A 54 -3.20 9.25 13.95
C TYR A 54 -3.31 9.79 12.53
N GLU A 55 -4.53 10.13 12.08
CA GLU A 55 -4.78 10.60 10.71
C GLU A 55 -4.24 12.01 10.44
N CYS A 56 -4.16 12.90 11.45
CA CYS A 56 -3.59 14.24 11.29
C CYS A 56 -2.09 14.34 11.63
N GLY A 57 -1.48 13.26 12.12
CA GLY A 57 -0.04 13.22 12.43
C GLY A 57 0.38 13.86 13.75
N GLU A 58 -0.59 14.15 14.64
CA GLU A 58 -0.29 14.61 16.01
C GLU A 58 0.43 13.52 16.82
N ILE A 59 0.10 12.24 16.59
CA ILE A 59 0.82 11.11 17.18
C ILE A 59 1.73 10.49 16.11
N LYS A 60 3.03 10.76 16.24
CA LYS A 60 4.08 10.27 15.32
C LYS A 60 4.56 8.85 15.60
N ASN A 61 4.23 8.29 16.76
CA ASN A 61 4.70 6.97 17.16
C ASN A 61 3.50 6.06 17.41
N ILE A 62 3.04 5.40 16.35
CA ILE A 62 1.96 4.42 16.42
C ILE A 62 2.58 3.06 16.79
N PRO A 63 2.10 2.39 17.86
CA PRO A 63 2.57 1.05 18.19
C PRO A 63 2.42 0.09 17.02
N TYR A 64 3.41 -0.78 16.80
CA TYR A 64 3.39 -1.72 15.66
C TYR A 64 2.12 -2.57 15.61
N GLU A 65 1.64 -3.05 16.76
CA GLU A 65 0.37 -3.79 16.86
C GLU A 65 -0.81 -2.99 16.29
N LYS A 66 -0.90 -1.70 16.60
CA LYS A 66 -1.96 -0.82 16.08
C LYS A 66 -1.79 -0.52 14.60
N LEU A 67 -0.56 -0.43 14.12
CA LEU A 67 -0.28 -0.27 12.70
C LEU A 67 -0.71 -1.49 11.89
N VAL A 68 -0.47 -2.71 12.40
CA VAL A 68 -0.93 -3.96 11.75
C VAL A 68 -2.46 -4.00 11.69
N MET A 69 -3.14 -3.75 12.81
CA MET A 69 -4.60 -3.68 12.84
C MET A 69 -5.16 -2.60 11.90
N LEU A 70 -4.50 -1.43 11.83
CA LEU A 70 -4.87 -0.37 10.92
C LEU A 70 -4.76 -0.80 9.46
N ALA A 71 -3.68 -1.49 9.10
CA ALA A 71 -3.47 -2.01 7.75
C ALA A 71 -4.56 -3.02 7.36
N GLU A 72 -4.94 -3.92 8.27
CA GLU A 72 -6.02 -4.88 8.08
C GLU A 72 -7.36 -4.20 7.80
N VAL A 73 -7.75 -3.22 8.64
CA VAL A 73 -9.00 -2.46 8.49
C VAL A 73 -9.02 -1.66 7.18
N LEU A 74 -7.87 -1.15 6.77
CA LEU A 74 -7.71 -0.38 5.54
C LEU A 74 -7.43 -1.27 4.32
N HIS A 75 -7.53 -2.60 4.44
CA HIS A 75 -7.23 -3.57 3.39
C HIS A 75 -5.93 -3.25 2.63
N CYS A 76 -4.85 -2.99 3.36
CA CYS A 76 -3.51 -2.74 2.82
C CYS A 76 -2.44 -3.35 3.74
N THR A 77 -1.16 -3.10 3.45
CA THR A 77 -0.04 -3.60 4.25
C THR A 77 0.53 -2.50 5.16
N PRO A 78 1.15 -2.85 6.29
CA PRO A 78 1.89 -1.89 7.11
C PRO A 78 3.00 -1.17 6.32
N SER A 79 3.67 -1.89 5.42
CA SER A 79 4.68 -1.37 4.50
C SER A 79 4.11 -0.37 3.50
N TYR A 80 2.89 -0.58 3.01
CA TYR A 80 2.16 0.43 2.24
C TYR A 80 1.87 1.65 3.11
N LEU A 81 1.34 1.52 4.33
CA LEU A 81 1.06 2.71 5.16
C LEU A 81 2.33 3.54 5.44
N LEU A 82 3.47 2.88 5.64
CA LEU A 82 4.75 3.55 5.95
C LEU A 82 5.53 4.03 4.71
N GLY A 83 5.08 3.71 3.50
CA GLY A 83 5.83 4.06 2.29
C GLY A 83 7.05 3.19 2.01
N TRP A 84 7.19 2.07 2.71
CA TRP A 84 8.27 1.10 2.48
C TRP A 84 7.99 0.22 1.27
N GLU A 85 6.71 0.02 0.94
CA GLU A 85 6.33 -0.37 -0.41
C GLU A 85 6.44 0.86 -1.32
N CYS A 86 7.63 1.02 -1.89
CA CYS A 86 7.77 1.80 -3.09
C CYS A 86 7.13 0.99 -4.22
N LEU A 87 6.07 1.53 -4.83
CA LEU A 87 5.65 1.10 -6.18
C LEU A 87 6.82 1.15 -7.19
N LYS A 88 7.93 1.81 -6.85
CA LYS A 88 9.18 1.91 -7.62
C LYS A 88 9.94 0.59 -7.81
N ASP A 89 9.57 -0.48 -7.10
CA ASP A 89 10.18 -1.80 -7.29
C ASP A 89 9.32 -2.74 -8.15
N LEU A 90 8.20 -2.26 -8.68
CA LEU A 90 7.46 -3.01 -9.67
C LEU A 90 8.27 -3.05 -10.98
N PRO A 91 8.32 -4.19 -11.66
CA PRO A 91 8.88 -4.22 -13.01
C PRO A 91 8.06 -3.24 -13.90
N PRO A 92 8.68 -2.54 -14.85
CA PRO A 92 7.99 -1.55 -15.70
C PRO A 92 6.73 -2.09 -16.39
N GLU A 93 6.68 -3.41 -16.63
CA GLU A 93 5.52 -4.11 -17.15
C GLU A 93 4.34 -4.10 -16.17
N ALA A 94 4.58 -4.30 -14.88
CA ALA A 94 3.55 -4.27 -13.85
C ALA A 94 3.04 -2.85 -13.59
N GLU A 95 3.91 -1.84 -13.62
CA GLU A 95 3.50 -0.43 -13.52
C GLU A 95 2.53 -0.05 -14.66
N ARG A 96 2.87 -0.45 -15.90
CA ARG A 96 2.02 -0.22 -17.07
C ARG A 96 0.66 -0.92 -16.95
N VAL A 97 0.62 -2.16 -16.49
CA VAL A 97 -0.64 -2.90 -16.30
C VAL A 97 -1.51 -2.19 -15.25
N LEU A 98 -0.92 -1.69 -14.16
CA LEU A 98 -1.64 -0.93 -13.15
C LEU A 98 -2.20 0.39 -13.70
N ASP A 99 -1.43 1.15 -14.50
CA ASP A 99 -1.93 2.38 -15.16
C ASP A 99 -3.19 2.09 -15.99
N TYR A 100 -3.15 1.05 -16.83
CA TYR A 100 -4.31 0.65 -17.61
C TYR A 100 -5.49 0.26 -16.72
N TYR A 101 -5.25 -0.54 -15.68
CA TYR A 101 -6.30 -0.99 -14.77
C TYR A 101 -7.00 0.17 -14.06
N TYR A 102 -6.26 1.19 -13.61
CA TYR A 102 -6.85 2.35 -12.93
C TYR A 102 -7.69 3.25 -13.85
N ARG A 103 -7.42 3.22 -15.16
CA ARG A 103 -8.19 3.98 -16.17
C ARG A 103 -9.50 3.31 -16.58
N LEU A 104 -9.70 2.04 -16.22
CA LEU A 104 -10.91 1.29 -16.55
C LEU A 104 -12.07 1.61 -15.59
N ASN A 105 -13.28 1.56 -16.13
CA ASN A 105 -14.51 1.58 -15.34
C ASN A 105 -14.73 0.22 -14.62
N PRO A 106 -15.72 0.09 -13.72
CA PRO A 106 -15.95 -1.15 -12.98
C PRO A 106 -16.20 -2.38 -13.86
N GLU A 107 -16.84 -2.23 -15.03
CA GLU A 107 -17.04 -3.34 -15.97
C GLU A 107 -15.75 -3.76 -16.66
N GLY A 108 -14.95 -2.78 -17.11
CA GLY A 108 -13.65 -3.03 -17.73
C GLY A 108 -12.68 -3.70 -16.76
N LYS A 109 -12.68 -3.33 -15.48
CA LYS A 109 -11.86 -3.99 -14.45
C LYS A 109 -12.21 -5.47 -14.30
N ARG A 110 -13.51 -5.80 -14.22
CA ARG A 110 -13.98 -7.20 -14.16
C ARG A 110 -13.55 -8.01 -15.38
N GLU A 111 -13.66 -7.44 -16.58
CA GLU A 111 -13.23 -8.14 -17.79
C GLU A 111 -11.70 -8.28 -17.84
N ALA A 112 -10.94 -7.25 -17.44
CA ALA A 112 -9.49 -7.33 -17.36
C ALA A 112 -9.02 -8.46 -16.42
N GLU A 113 -9.65 -8.60 -15.26
CA GLU A 113 -9.42 -9.71 -14.32
C GLU A 113 -9.68 -11.06 -14.98
N LYS A 114 -10.83 -11.23 -15.63
CA LYS A 114 -11.17 -12.47 -16.35
C LYS A 114 -10.16 -12.80 -17.45
N GLN A 115 -9.67 -11.80 -18.18
CA GLN A 115 -8.65 -12.01 -19.21
C GLN A 115 -7.32 -12.44 -18.59
N LEU A 116 -6.90 -11.84 -17.46
CA LEU A 116 -5.73 -12.30 -16.72
C LEU A 116 -5.92 -13.75 -16.26
N ASP A 117 -7.06 -14.09 -15.68
CA ASP A 117 -7.37 -15.45 -15.24
C ASP A 117 -7.27 -16.44 -16.41
N ASN A 118 -7.88 -16.13 -17.56
CA ASN A 118 -7.80 -16.96 -18.75
C ASN A 118 -6.34 -17.20 -19.20
N LEU A 119 -5.49 -16.19 -19.12
CA LEU A 119 -4.07 -16.33 -19.46
C LEU A 119 -3.35 -17.28 -18.50
N THR A 120 -3.69 -17.27 -17.20
CA THR A 120 -3.10 -18.19 -16.23
C THR A 120 -3.48 -19.65 -16.47
N LEU A 121 -4.62 -19.91 -17.11
CA LEU A 121 -5.08 -21.27 -17.43
C LEU A 121 -4.38 -21.88 -18.64
N ILE A 122 -3.68 -21.08 -19.45
CA ILE A 122 -2.98 -21.56 -20.65
C ILE A 122 -1.55 -21.95 -20.25
N PRO A 123 -1.16 -23.24 -20.32
CA PRO A 123 0.15 -23.71 -19.82
C PRO A 123 1.35 -23.05 -20.48
N LYS A 124 1.21 -22.63 -21.75
CA LYS A 124 2.23 -21.88 -22.50
C LYS A 124 2.65 -20.57 -21.80
N TYR A 125 1.76 -19.96 -21.02
CA TYR A 125 1.99 -18.67 -20.36
C TYR A 125 2.28 -18.77 -18.87
N THR A 126 2.25 -19.98 -18.29
CA THR A 126 2.49 -20.21 -16.86
C THR A 126 3.58 -21.22 -16.54
N ARG A 127 3.93 -22.09 -17.50
CA ARG A 127 5.10 -22.95 -17.37
C ARG A 127 6.35 -22.17 -17.74
N THR A 128 7.24 -22.00 -16.77
CA THR A 128 8.62 -21.65 -17.06
C THR A 128 9.32 -22.92 -17.55
N ASP A 129 9.46 -23.07 -18.86
CA ASP A 129 10.34 -24.10 -19.41
C ASP A 129 11.74 -23.88 -18.81
N THR A 130 12.17 -24.80 -17.95
CA THR A 130 13.51 -24.84 -17.37
C THR A 130 14.35 -25.82 -18.17
#